data_AF-A0A946FTD4-F1
#
_entry.id   AF-A0A946FTD4-F1
#
_cell.length_a   1.000
_cell.length_b   1.000
_cell.length_c   1.000
_cell.angle_alpha   90.00
_cell.angle_beta   90.00
_cell.angle_gamma   90.00
#
_symmetry.space_group_name_H-M   'P 1'
#
loop_
_entity.id
_entity.type
_entity.pdbx_description
1 polymer ?
#
loop_
_entity_poly.entity_id
_entity_poly.type
_entity_poly.pdbx_seq_one_letter_code
_entity_poly.pdbx_strand_id
1 'polypeptide(L)' 'MKTSFQCTNTNCNFPGKGQFEMTFNTESIVDSNNIATVFCPFCKKPMMASELLTSSKESVINIDNIHLPS' A
#
# COMPACT_ATOMS: atom_id res chain seq x y z
N MET A 1 -1.25 12.03 -6.89
CA MET A 1 -0.36 10.85 -6.82
C MET A 1 -1.13 9.59 -7.25
N LYS A 2 -0.48 8.49 -7.65
CA LYS A 2 -1.14 7.26 -8.08
C LYS A 2 -0.57 6.06 -7.34
N THR A 3 -1.38 5.20 -6.73
CA THR A 3 -0.95 3.99 -6.00
C THR A 3 -1.29 2.75 -6.78
N SER A 4 -0.28 1.89 -6.99
CA SER A 4 -0.45 0.58 -7.61
C SER A 4 -0.66 -0.51 -6.57
N PHE A 5 -1.56 -1.44 -6.86
CA PHE A 5 -1.83 -2.63 -6.06
C PHE A 5 -1.61 -3.86 -6.92
N GLN A 6 -0.92 -4.84 -6.38
CA GLN A 6 -0.61 -6.10 -7.04
C GLN A 6 -1.23 -7.28 -6.29
N CYS A 7 -1.81 -8.21 -7.05
CA CYS A 7 -2.29 -9.48 -6.52
C CYS A 7 -1.13 -10.46 -6.36
N THR A 8 -0.75 -10.75 -5.11
CA THR A 8 0.36 -11.66 -4.77
C THR A 8 -0.06 -13.12 -4.65
N ASN A 9 -1.35 -13.44 -4.75
CA ASN A 9 -1.83 -14.81 -4.72
C ASN A 9 -1.36 -15.58 -5.97
N THR A 10 -0.59 -16.65 -5.77
CA THR A 10 -0.05 -17.50 -6.83
C THR A 10 -1.11 -18.32 -7.55
N ASN A 11 -2.23 -18.62 -6.88
CA ASN A 11 -3.37 -19.34 -7.45
C ASN A 11 -4.42 -18.37 -8.03
N CYS A 12 -3.99 -17.21 -8.52
CA CYS A 12 -4.90 -16.24 -9.14
C CYS A 12 -5.32 -16.71 -10.53
N ASN A 13 -6.62 -16.72 -10.75
CA ASN A 13 -7.31 -17.07 -11.99
C ASN A 13 -7.40 -15.88 -12.97
N PHE A 14 -6.42 -14.98 -12.93
CA PHE A 14 -6.27 -13.89 -13.90
C PHE A 14 -5.80 -14.48 -15.26
N PRO A 15 -6.50 -14.22 -16.37
CA PRO A 15 -6.16 -14.81 -17.67
C PRO A 15 -4.96 -14.14 -18.38
N GLY A 16 -4.41 -13.05 -17.81
CA GLY A 16 -3.28 -12.32 -18.39
C GLY A 16 -1.92 -12.93 -18.06
N LYS A 17 -0.85 -12.33 -18.62
CA LYS A 17 0.53 -12.71 -18.28
C LYS A 17 0.96 -12.03 -16.98
N GLY A 18 1.37 -12.81 -15.99
CA GLY A 18 1.88 -12.31 -14.72
C GLY A 18 0.80 -12.08 -13.66
N GLN A 19 1.14 -11.29 -12.63
CA GLN A 19 0.22 -10.96 -11.54
C GLN A 19 -0.73 -9.83 -11.96
N PHE A 20 -1.98 -9.89 -11.50
CA PHE A 20 -2.94 -8.82 -11.74
C PHE A 20 -2.55 -7.55 -10.96
N GLU A 21 -2.59 -6.39 -11.63
CA GLU A 21 -2.28 -5.08 -11.05
C GLU A 21 -3.42 -4.08 -11.32
N MET A 22 -3.68 -3.18 -10.37
CA MET A 22 -4.55 -2.03 -10.54
C MET A 22 -3.89 -0.77 -9.99
N THR A 23 -4.08 0.35 -10.67
CA THR A 23 -3.60 1.66 -10.23
C THR A 23 -4.78 2.58 -9.94
N PHE A 24 -4.77 3.19 -8.76
CA PHE A 24 -5.76 4.18 -8.36
C PHE A 24 -5.08 5.53 -8.14
N ASN A 25 -5.82 6.63 -8.29
CA ASN A 25 -5.37 7.91 -7.76
C ASN A 25 -5.36 7.82 -6.24
N THR A 26 -4.25 8.20 -5.59
CA THR A 26 -4.09 8.09 -4.12
C THR A 26 -5.22 8.80 -3.37
N GLU A 27 -5.69 9.93 -3.90
CA GLU A 27 -6.80 10.72 -3.36
C GLU A 27 -8.16 9.99 -3.41
N SER A 28 -8.29 8.93 -4.20
CA SER A 28 -9.53 8.15 -4.36
C SER A 28 -9.60 6.91 -3.47
N ILE A 29 -8.52 6.58 -2.75
CA ILE A 29 -8.37 5.34 -1.95
C ILE A 29 -7.80 5.58 -0.56
N VAL A 30 -7.13 6.71 -0.34
CA VAL A 30 -6.68 7.16 0.97
C VAL A 30 -7.61 8.28 1.39
N ASP A 31 -8.53 7.99 2.30
CA ASP A 31 -9.18 9.04 3.10
C ASP A 31 -8.34 9.29 4.37
N SER A 32 -8.58 10.40 5.06
CA SER A 32 -7.76 10.82 6.20
C SER A 32 -7.74 9.83 7.38
N ASN A 33 -8.56 8.78 7.38
CA ASN A 33 -8.77 7.87 8.51
C ASN A 33 -8.82 6.37 8.15
N ASN A 34 -8.76 5.97 6.88
CA ASN A 34 -8.97 4.57 6.49
C ASN A 34 -8.19 4.20 5.23
N ILE A 35 -7.33 3.18 5.33
CA ILE A 35 -6.71 2.56 4.16
C ILE A 35 -7.69 1.49 3.65
N ALA A 36 -8.37 1.78 2.53
CA ALA A 36 -9.22 0.79 1.90
C ALA A 36 -8.41 -0.45 1.50
N THR A 37 -8.83 -1.63 1.95
CA THR A 37 -8.25 -2.90 1.48
C THR A 37 -8.77 -3.17 0.06
N VAL A 38 -7.87 -3.17 -0.91
CA VAL A 38 -8.18 -3.49 -2.31
C VAL A 38 -8.20 -5.01 -2.49
N PHE A 39 -9.24 -5.54 -3.14
CA PHE A 39 -9.39 -6.97 -3.42
C PHE A 39 -9.24 -7.27 -4.91
N CYS A 40 -8.56 -8.39 -5.21
CA CYS A 40 -8.42 -8.87 -6.57
C CYS A 40 -9.79 -9.33 -7.12
N PRO A 41 -10.24 -8.86 -8.30
CA PRO A 41 -11.53 -9.24 -8.85
C PRO A 41 -11.59 -10.70 -9.30
N PHE A 42 -10.44 -11.34 -9.54
CA PHE A 42 -10.33 -12.73 -10.02
C PHE A 42 -10.36 -13.77 -8.90
N CYS A 43 -9.55 -13.58 -7.86
CA CYS A 43 -9.41 -14.55 -6.77
C CYS A 43 -9.98 -14.08 -5.42
N LYS A 44 -10.50 -12.85 -5.36
CA LYS A 44 -11.08 -12.21 -4.16
C LYS A 44 -10.13 -12.13 -2.96
N LYS A 45 -8.82 -12.30 -3.18
CA LYS A 45 -7.79 -12.12 -2.15
C LYS A 45 -7.38 -10.65 -2.04
N PRO A 46 -6.97 -10.20 -0.84
CA PRO A 46 -6.46 -8.85 -0.65
C PRO A 46 -5.20 -8.64 -1.51
N MET A 47 -5.07 -7.44 -2.08
CA MET A 47 -3.93 -7.02 -2.88
C MET A 47 -2.97 -6.19 -2.04
N MET A 48 -1.69 -6.24 -2.36
CA MET A 48 -0.67 -5.46 -1.69
C MET A 48 -0.40 -4.19 -2.48
N ALA A 49 -0.32 -3.05 -1.80
CA ALA A 49 0.20 -1.84 -2.44
C ALA A 49 1.66 -2.11 -2.83
N SER A 50 1.97 -1.97 -4.11
CA SER A 50 3.37 -1.86 -4.53
C SER A 50 3.80 -0.49 -4.04
N GLU A 51 4.68 -0.43 -3.04
CA GLU A 51 5.12 0.80 -2.40
C GLU A 51 5.34 1.88 -3.46
N LEU A 52 4.45 2.86 -3.47
CA LEU A 52 4.83 4.11 -4.05
C LEU A 52 5.91 4.67 -3.16
N LEU A 53 7.00 5.05 -3.81
CA LEU A 53 7.89 6.13 -3.44
C LEU A 53 7.07 7.32 -2.95
N THR A 54 6.58 7.29 -1.72
CA THR A 54 6.48 8.51 -0.96
C THR A 54 7.91 8.95 -0.80
N SER A 55 8.28 10.05 -1.45
CA SER A 55 9.22 11.00 -0.88
C SER A 55 8.66 11.49 0.45
N SER A 56 8.47 10.57 1.40
CA SER A 56 8.50 10.87 2.81
C SER A 56 9.97 11.11 3.03
N LYS A 57 10.34 12.37 3.27
CA LYS A 57 11.42 12.58 4.22
C LYS A 57 10.97 11.81 5.46
N GLU A 58 11.54 10.62 5.64
CA GLU A 58 11.44 9.89 6.89
C GLU A 58 12.20 10.74 7.90
N SER A 59 11.53 11.76 8.46
CA SER A 59 11.91 12.28 9.75
C SER A 59 11.53 11.19 10.74
N VAL A 60 12.40 10.18 10.86
CA VAL A 60 12.47 9.35 12.05
C VAL A 60 12.72 10.33 13.19
N ILE A 61 11.66 10.73 13.89
CA ILE A 61 11.81 11.34 15.21
C ILE A 61 12.29 10.21 16.10
N ASN A 62 13.60 10.12 16.28
CA ASN A 62 14.21 9.22 17.24
C ASN A 62 13.86 9.75 18.64
N ILE A 63 12.95 9.07 19.35
CA ILE A 63 12.46 9.48 20.68
C ILE A 63 13.38 8.96 21.81
N ASP A 64 14.60 8.52 21.51
CA ASP A 64 15.55 7.98 22.50
C ASP A 64 16.37 9.03 23.25
N ASN A 65 15.96 10.30 23.24
CA ASN A 65 16.68 11.38 23.95
C ASN A 65 15.76 12.29 24.79
N ILE A 66 14.82 11.71 25.54
CA ILE A 66 14.25 12.40 26.71
C ILE A 66 15.18 12.12 27.90
N HIS A 67 16.23 12.93 28.02
CA HIS A 67 16.97 13.03 29.28
C HIS A 67 16.06 13.74 30.29
N LEU A 68 15.52 12.99 31.25
CA LEU A 68 14.95 13.55 32.47
C LEU A 68 16.09 14.16 33.28
N PRO A 69 16.13 15.48 33.54
CA PRO A 69 17.01 15.99 34.58
C PRO A 69 16.44 15.55 35.94
N SER A 70 17.25 14.79 36.67
CA SER A 70 17.11 14.43 38.08
C SER A 70 17.10 15.65 39.00
#